data_AF-A0A1H0PET4-F1
#
_entry.id   AF-A0A1H0PET4-F1
#
_cell.length_a   1.000
_cell.length_b   1.000
_cell.length_c   1.000
_cell.angle_alpha   90.00
_cell.angle_beta   90.00
_cell.angle_gamma   90.00
#
_symmetry.space_group_name_H-M   'P 1'
#
loop_
_entity.id
_entity.type
_entity.pdbx_description
1 polymer ?
#
loop_
_entity_poly.entity_id
_entity_poly.type
_entity_poly.pdbx_seq_one_letter_code
_entity_poly.pdbx_strand_id
1 'polypeptide(L)'
;MSFDIKKKQFKFNYTRPDLLSKAIKCTQVFQELGKIGYFTLNGNKIELDERSIKDISSLDLEADIKGLLKISNFMKKMGIQKDVDLSCFDKQSQRNLNILYSGLVLKKKVALNYNESKLLHLNIANIHIITLYSFLSDKNGTMIDIFTETPWCREGETEDEDYLDISIFEVFEPNDWLKIDNCKIDSVIASYQRLVDNKLKYEGADRTILKIVIAADMAEDMTKRELLLNWAQCLSNWNLKYSQNSEIVIINDLQIKSRVRKLNSKEMEILSNILVNSNDNYELCFGSSVLLKSKPQADLFWNKLDNETKERYKDFPIYTLYMKLS
;
A
#
# COMPACT_ATOMS: atom_id res chain seq x y z
N MET A 1 -9.62 -18.44 33.76
CA MET A 1 -10.01 -17.91 35.09
C MET A 1 -10.25 -19.09 36.02
N SER A 2 -9.78 -19.03 37.26
CA SER A 2 -10.09 -20.03 38.30
C SER A 2 -10.38 -19.30 39.60
N PHE A 3 -11.53 -19.59 40.21
CA PHE A 3 -12.00 -18.95 41.43
C PHE A 3 -11.98 -19.98 42.57
N ASP A 4 -11.16 -19.77 43.60
CA ASP A 4 -11.19 -20.62 44.80
C ASP A 4 -12.15 -19.99 45.82
N ILE A 5 -13.27 -20.65 46.09
CA ILE A 5 -14.35 -20.12 46.92
C ILE A 5 -13.93 -20.07 48.41
N LYS A 6 -12.87 -20.78 48.81
CA LYS A 6 -12.43 -20.86 50.22
C LYS A 6 -11.39 -19.81 50.63
N LYS A 7 -10.74 -19.16 49.68
CA LYS A 7 -9.84 -18.02 49.89
C LYS A 7 -10.21 -16.98 48.84
N LYS A 8 -10.75 -15.83 49.22
CA LYS A 8 -11.07 -14.71 48.31
C LYS A 8 -9.81 -14.13 47.63
N GLN A 9 -9.07 -14.93 46.87
CA GLN A 9 -7.79 -14.59 46.24
C GLN A 9 -7.97 -14.72 44.73
N PHE A 10 -7.94 -13.57 44.06
CA PHE A 10 -8.12 -13.46 42.62
C PHE A 10 -6.77 -13.58 41.92
N LYS A 11 -6.51 -14.75 41.31
CA LYS A 11 -5.27 -14.96 40.55
C LYS A 11 -5.38 -14.38 39.15
N PHE A 12 -4.48 -13.46 38.82
CA PHE A 12 -4.41 -12.81 37.50
C PHE A 12 -3.37 -13.50 36.60
N ASN A 13 -3.77 -13.91 35.38
CA ASN A 13 -2.86 -14.44 34.36
C ASN A 13 -2.92 -13.55 33.12
N TYR A 14 -1.77 -13.28 32.50
CA TYR A 14 -1.65 -12.37 31.38
C TYR A 14 -0.85 -12.96 30.21
N THR A 15 -1.26 -12.58 29.01
CA THR A 15 -0.46 -12.70 27.79
C THR A 15 -0.61 -11.43 26.99
N ARG A 16 0.51 -10.87 26.52
CA ARG A 16 0.50 -9.65 25.71
C ARG A 16 -0.26 -9.90 24.40
N PRO A 17 -1.22 -9.03 24.03
CA PRO A 17 -1.83 -9.10 22.71
C PRO A 17 -0.80 -8.94 21.60
N ASP A 18 -1.00 -9.62 20.48
CA ASP A 18 -0.10 -9.53 19.33
C ASP A 18 -0.23 -8.18 18.61
N LEU A 19 -1.43 -7.60 18.54
CA LEU A 19 -1.61 -6.31 17.88
C LEU A 19 -1.06 -5.16 18.72
N LEU A 20 -0.22 -4.32 18.12
CA LEU A 20 0.44 -3.18 18.78
C LEU A 20 -0.56 -2.24 19.45
N SER A 21 -1.66 -1.89 18.79
CA SER A 21 -2.69 -1.02 19.39
C SER A 21 -3.30 -1.61 20.67
N LYS A 22 -3.48 -2.94 20.71
CA LYS A 22 -4.01 -3.66 21.88
C LYS A 22 -2.94 -3.83 22.95
N ALA A 23 -1.69 -4.10 22.55
CA ALA A 23 -0.55 -4.19 23.47
C ALA A 23 -0.33 -2.87 24.22
N ILE A 24 -0.36 -1.73 23.54
CA ILE A 24 -0.26 -0.39 24.16
C ILE A 24 -1.34 -0.21 25.22
N LYS A 25 -2.61 -0.44 24.86
CA LYS A 25 -3.74 -0.31 25.79
C LYS A 25 -3.59 -1.25 26.98
N CYS A 26 -3.18 -2.49 26.74
CA CYS A 26 -3.02 -3.47 27.80
C CYS A 26 -1.91 -3.10 28.78
N THR A 27 -0.75 -2.65 28.28
CA THR A 27 0.36 -2.20 29.12
C THR A 27 -0.05 -0.97 29.95
N GLN A 28 -0.81 -0.03 29.38
CA GLN A 28 -1.35 1.13 30.12
C GLN A 28 -2.29 0.69 31.25
N VAL A 29 -3.22 -0.25 30.97
CA VAL A 29 -4.09 -0.81 32.00
C VAL A 29 -3.27 -1.46 33.12
N PHE A 30 -2.15 -2.12 32.80
CA PHE A 30 -1.32 -2.79 33.80
C PHE A 30 -0.53 -1.80 34.65
N GLN A 31 -0.07 -0.69 34.07
CA GLN A 31 0.56 0.38 34.84
C GLN A 31 -0.42 0.96 35.87
N GLU A 32 -1.66 1.21 35.46
CA GLU A 32 -2.69 1.71 36.39
C GLU A 32 -3.11 0.67 37.42
N LEU A 33 -3.27 -0.59 37.00
CA LEU A 33 -3.65 -1.69 37.88
C LEU A 33 -2.55 -1.99 38.92
N GLY A 34 -1.27 -1.89 38.55
CA GLY A 34 -0.15 -2.04 39.48
C GLY A 34 -0.06 -0.92 40.52
N LYS A 35 -0.44 0.31 40.15
CA LYS A 35 -0.50 1.46 41.07
C LYS A 35 -1.70 1.38 42.03
N ILE A 36 -2.87 1.03 41.50
CA ILE A 36 -4.14 1.09 42.22
C ILE A 36 -4.39 -0.20 43.02
N GLY A 37 -3.94 -1.35 42.51
CA GLY A 37 -4.05 -2.66 43.17
C GLY A 37 -5.46 -3.28 43.16
N TYR A 38 -6.42 -2.67 42.46
CA TYR A 38 -7.79 -3.16 42.35
C TYR A 38 -8.46 -2.73 41.04
N PHE A 39 -9.59 -3.34 40.71
CA PHE A 39 -10.50 -2.87 39.67
C PHE A 39 -11.96 -2.96 40.16
N THR A 40 -12.88 -2.29 39.46
CA THR A 40 -14.31 -2.31 39.78
C THR A 40 -15.09 -3.13 38.77
N LEU A 41 -15.87 -4.10 39.24
CA LEU A 41 -16.79 -4.88 38.41
C LEU A 41 -18.22 -4.75 38.95
N ASN A 42 -19.13 -4.22 38.15
CA ASN A 42 -20.51 -3.93 38.54
C ASN A 42 -20.60 -3.08 39.84
N GLY A 43 -19.72 -2.08 39.97
CA GLY A 43 -19.63 -1.23 41.17
C GLY A 43 -18.91 -1.86 42.38
N ASN A 44 -18.58 -3.14 42.33
CA ASN A 44 -17.87 -3.82 43.42
C ASN A 44 -16.35 -3.73 43.22
N LYS A 45 -15.63 -3.35 44.28
CA LYS A 45 -14.17 -3.35 44.31
C LYS A 45 -13.65 -4.80 44.40
N ILE A 46 -12.79 -5.18 43.47
CA ILE A 46 -12.08 -6.45 43.46
C ILE A 46 -10.59 -6.15 43.64
N GLU A 47 -10.05 -6.48 44.80
CA GLU A 47 -8.64 -6.29 45.13
C GLU A 47 -7.80 -7.42 44.54
N LEU A 48 -6.62 -7.06 44.05
CA LEU A 48 -5.61 -8.04 43.63
C LEU A 48 -4.92 -8.64 44.86
N ASP A 49 -4.58 -9.92 44.77
CA ASP A 49 -3.75 -10.53 45.80
C ASP A 49 -2.30 -10.03 45.70
N GLU A 50 -1.55 -10.13 46.80
CA GLU A 50 -0.16 -9.65 46.87
C GLU A 50 0.74 -10.24 45.78
N ARG A 51 0.51 -11.49 45.37
CA ARG A 51 1.30 -12.12 44.31
C ARG A 51 1.00 -11.47 42.96
N SER A 52 -0.27 -11.24 42.63
CA SER A 52 -0.65 -10.53 41.40
C SER A 52 -0.06 -9.11 41.36
N ILE A 53 -0.04 -8.39 42.49
CA ILE A 53 0.59 -7.05 42.57
C ILE A 53 2.11 -7.14 42.36
N LYS A 54 2.78 -8.11 42.99
CA LYS A 54 4.22 -8.35 42.80
C LYS A 54 4.55 -8.75 41.37
N ASP A 55 3.76 -9.62 40.76
CA ASP A 55 3.94 -10.06 39.38
C ASP A 55 3.86 -8.86 38.43
N ILE A 56 2.86 -7.98 38.58
CA ILE A 56 2.74 -6.74 37.78
C ILE A 56 3.92 -5.80 38.05
N SER A 57 4.29 -5.59 39.31
CA SER A 57 5.36 -4.66 39.72
C SER A 57 6.75 -5.14 39.32
N SER A 58 6.91 -6.43 39.03
CA SER A 58 8.16 -7.02 38.53
C SER A 58 8.41 -6.76 37.03
N LEU A 59 7.37 -6.35 36.29
CA LEU A 59 7.47 -6.04 34.88
C LEU A 59 8.02 -4.61 34.70
N ASP A 60 8.92 -4.43 33.75
CA ASP A 60 9.36 -3.09 33.31
C ASP A 60 8.35 -2.49 32.33
N LEU A 61 7.16 -2.18 32.84
CA LEU A 61 6.05 -1.66 32.05
C LEU A 61 6.37 -0.28 31.45
N GLU A 62 7.28 0.48 32.07
CA GLU A 62 7.74 1.78 31.57
C GLU A 62 8.62 1.64 30.32
N ALA A 63 9.60 0.72 30.34
CA ALA A 63 10.39 0.44 29.15
C ALA A 63 9.54 -0.18 28.04
N ASP A 64 8.63 -1.09 28.39
CA ASP A 64 7.73 -1.76 27.45
C ASP A 64 6.83 -0.74 26.73
N ILE A 65 6.12 0.11 27.48
CA ILE A 65 5.22 1.10 26.85
C ILE A 65 6.01 2.08 25.99
N LYS A 66 7.21 2.48 26.41
CA LYS A 66 8.08 3.37 25.63
C LYS A 66 8.50 2.72 24.30
N GLY A 67 8.82 1.43 24.32
CA GLY A 67 9.12 0.66 23.12
C GLY A 67 7.94 0.59 22.16
N LEU A 68 6.76 0.22 22.67
CA LEU A 68 5.53 0.13 21.87
C LEU A 68 5.12 1.49 21.27
N LEU A 69 5.17 2.55 22.07
CA LEU A 69 4.87 3.91 21.59
C LEU A 69 5.88 4.40 20.56
N LYS A 70 7.16 4.00 20.64
CA LYS A 70 8.15 4.31 19.60
C LYS A 70 7.74 3.71 18.26
N ILE A 71 7.30 2.45 18.23
CA ILE A 71 6.81 1.79 17.02
C ILE A 71 5.57 2.52 16.49
N SER A 72 4.58 2.77 17.36
CA SER A 72 3.32 3.43 16.98
C SER A 72 3.54 4.84 16.41
N ASN A 73 4.39 5.63 17.05
CA ASN A 73 4.73 6.98 16.59
C ASN A 73 5.44 6.95 15.23
N PHE A 74 6.30 5.97 14.99
CA PHE A 74 6.94 5.80 13.68
C PHE A 74 5.90 5.48 12.60
N MET A 75 5.00 4.52 12.83
CA MET A 75 3.93 4.17 11.88
C MET A 75 3.05 5.37 11.54
N LYS A 76 2.64 6.12 12.58
CA LYS A 76 1.84 7.35 12.41
C LYS A 76 2.57 8.40 11.56
N LYS A 77 3.87 8.61 11.78
CA LYS A 77 4.68 9.54 10.97
C LYS A 77 4.75 9.15 9.50
N MET A 78 4.80 7.85 9.21
CA MET A 78 4.81 7.33 7.84
C MET A 78 3.42 7.30 7.19
N GLY A 79 2.34 7.63 7.93
CA GLY A 79 0.97 7.61 7.43
C GLY A 79 0.35 6.20 7.34
N ILE A 80 0.93 5.23 8.06
CA ILE A 80 0.52 3.82 8.00
C ILE A 80 -0.69 3.61 8.91
N GLN A 81 -1.79 3.08 8.34
CA GLN A 81 -3.03 2.81 9.06
C GLN A 81 -3.15 1.37 9.59
N LYS A 82 -2.46 0.42 8.94
CA LYS A 82 -2.46 -1.00 9.29
C LYS A 82 -1.81 -1.21 10.66
N ASP A 83 -2.46 -2.00 11.51
CA ASP A 83 -1.93 -2.31 12.84
C ASP A 83 -0.74 -3.28 12.74
N VAL A 84 0.22 -3.11 13.64
CA VAL A 84 1.45 -3.90 13.66
C VAL A 84 1.19 -5.19 14.43
N ASP A 85 1.46 -6.32 13.79
CA ASP A 85 1.42 -7.62 14.42
C ASP A 85 2.77 -7.92 15.09
N LEU A 86 2.82 -7.75 16.40
CA LEU A 86 4.01 -7.97 17.22
C LEU A 86 4.44 -9.44 17.28
N SER A 87 3.58 -10.40 16.92
CA SER A 87 3.99 -11.80 16.78
C SER A 87 5.00 -11.98 15.65
N CYS A 88 4.94 -11.10 14.64
CA CYS A 88 5.86 -11.05 13.51
C CYS A 88 7.06 -10.11 13.75
N PHE A 89 7.15 -9.44 14.90
CA PHE A 89 8.20 -8.46 15.17
C PHE A 89 9.50 -9.13 15.65
N ASP A 90 10.36 -9.43 14.69
CA ASP A 90 11.63 -10.13 14.89
C ASP A 90 12.84 -9.17 14.98
N LYS A 91 14.04 -9.76 15.08
CA LYS A 91 15.30 -8.98 15.11
C LYS A 91 15.50 -8.15 13.84
N GLN A 92 15.04 -8.63 12.68
CA GLN A 92 15.14 -7.88 11.43
C GLN A 92 14.20 -6.67 11.44
N SER A 93 12.98 -6.83 11.95
CA SER A 93 12.02 -5.73 12.15
C SER A 93 12.60 -4.63 13.04
N GLN A 94 13.26 -5.00 14.14
CA GLN A 94 13.93 -4.05 15.02
C GLN A 94 15.08 -3.30 14.32
N ARG A 95 15.88 -4.00 13.50
CA ARG A 95 16.95 -3.39 12.70
C ARG A 95 16.39 -2.41 11.67
N ASN A 96 15.38 -2.85 10.92
CA ASN A 96 14.72 -2.04 9.90
C ASN A 96 14.09 -0.79 10.52
N LEU A 97 13.37 -0.92 11.65
CA LEU A 97 12.81 0.23 12.37
C LEU A 97 13.90 1.22 12.80
N ASN A 98 15.03 0.75 13.31
CA ASN A 98 16.12 1.64 13.73
C ASN A 98 16.75 2.39 12.55
N ILE A 99 16.98 1.70 11.43
CA ILE A 99 17.51 2.29 10.19
C ILE A 99 16.53 3.34 9.63
N LEU A 100 15.26 2.97 9.49
CA LEU A 100 14.21 3.84 8.97
C LEU A 100 13.99 5.04 9.88
N TYR A 101 13.96 4.85 11.20
CA TYR A 101 13.83 5.96 12.15
C TYR A 101 15.03 6.91 12.07
N SER A 102 16.26 6.38 12.02
CA SER A 102 17.47 7.19 11.91
C SER A 102 17.48 8.01 10.61
N GLY A 103 17.16 7.38 9.49
CA GLY A 103 17.19 8.01 8.18
C GLY A 103 16.00 8.92 7.90
N LEU A 104 14.76 8.46 8.11
CA LEU A 104 13.55 9.19 7.72
C LEU A 104 13.08 10.18 8.78
N VAL A 105 13.25 9.85 10.07
CA VAL A 105 12.75 10.70 11.17
C VAL A 105 13.84 11.61 11.72
N LEU A 106 15.03 11.09 11.98
CA LEU A 106 16.15 11.90 12.48
C LEU A 106 16.97 12.55 11.37
N LYS A 107 16.71 12.22 10.09
CA LYS A 107 17.43 12.73 8.91
C LYS A 107 18.96 12.56 9.01
N LYS A 108 19.40 11.46 9.63
CA LYS A 108 20.81 11.09 9.75
C LYS A 108 21.26 10.26 8.56
N LYS A 109 22.56 10.32 8.25
CA LYS A 109 23.21 9.38 7.32
C LYS A 109 23.12 7.95 7.86
N VAL A 110 22.97 7.00 6.96
CA VAL A 110 22.89 5.57 7.27
C VAL A 110 23.90 4.81 6.41
N ALA A 111 24.63 3.89 7.01
CA ALA A 111 25.53 2.98 6.30
C ALA A 111 24.80 1.68 5.96
N LEU A 112 24.45 1.49 4.67
CA LEU A 112 23.77 0.28 4.19
C LEU A 112 24.64 -0.59 3.27
N ASN A 113 25.90 -0.20 3.03
CA ASN A 113 26.85 -0.98 2.21
C ASN A 113 26.39 -1.17 0.75
N TYR A 114 25.59 -0.22 0.24
CA TYR A 114 25.35 -0.08 -1.19
C TYR A 114 26.34 0.92 -1.80
N ASN A 115 26.67 0.69 -3.07
CA ASN A 115 27.53 1.57 -3.87
C ASN A 115 26.71 2.43 -4.86
N GLU A 116 25.40 2.38 -4.75
CA GLU A 116 24.44 3.06 -5.62
C GLU A 116 23.17 3.41 -4.86
N SER A 117 22.40 4.37 -5.39
CA SER A 117 21.08 4.69 -4.86
C SER A 117 20.11 3.56 -5.20
N LYS A 118 19.23 3.21 -4.25
CA LYS A 118 18.37 2.04 -4.41
C LYS A 118 17.00 2.24 -3.76
N LEU A 119 15.96 1.81 -4.45
CA LEU A 119 14.64 1.66 -3.86
C LEU A 119 14.66 0.48 -2.89
N LEU A 120 14.38 0.73 -1.62
CA LEU A 120 14.42 -0.26 -0.56
C LEU A 120 13.02 -0.71 -0.20
N HIS A 121 12.88 -2.02 -0.07
CA HIS A 121 11.66 -2.71 0.36
C HIS A 121 11.94 -3.32 1.73
N LEU A 122 11.45 -2.67 2.79
CA LEU A 122 11.76 -3.04 4.17
C LEU A 122 10.49 -3.41 4.92
N ASN A 123 10.57 -4.50 5.69
CA ASN A 123 9.48 -4.95 6.54
C ASN A 123 9.72 -4.55 8.01
N ILE A 124 8.66 -4.12 8.69
CA ILE A 124 8.60 -4.07 10.14
C ILE A 124 7.40 -4.93 10.55
N ALA A 125 7.68 -6.14 11.04
CA ALA A 125 6.67 -7.18 11.20
C ALA A 125 5.86 -7.39 9.91
N ASN A 126 4.54 -7.25 9.98
CA ASN A 126 3.59 -7.36 8.87
C ASN A 126 3.47 -6.08 7.99
N ILE A 127 4.25 -5.03 8.27
CA ILE A 127 4.18 -3.74 7.57
C ILE A 127 5.27 -3.64 6.51
N HIS A 128 4.88 -3.37 5.26
CA HIS A 128 5.80 -3.17 4.13
C HIS A 128 6.01 -1.69 3.83
N ILE A 129 7.26 -1.24 3.85
CA ILE A 129 7.66 0.15 3.63
C ILE A 129 8.58 0.22 2.42
N ILE A 130 8.24 1.11 1.49
CA ILE A 130 9.10 1.45 0.36
C ILE A 130 9.66 2.87 0.54
N THR A 131 10.97 3.02 0.35
CA THR A 131 11.73 4.28 0.52
C THR A 131 12.96 4.27 -0.37
N LEU A 132 13.49 5.44 -0.73
CA LEU A 132 14.71 5.54 -1.52
C LEU A 132 15.92 5.73 -0.60
N TYR A 133 16.93 4.88 -0.75
CA TYR A 133 18.27 5.15 -0.25
C TYR A 133 19.04 5.91 -1.31
N SER A 134 19.39 7.16 -1.03
CA SER A 134 20.27 7.96 -1.88
C SER A 134 21.71 7.78 -1.42
N PHE A 135 22.51 7.13 -2.26
CA PHE A 135 23.93 6.90 -2.02
C PHE A 135 24.71 8.21 -2.11
N LEU A 136 25.69 8.36 -1.21
CA LEU A 136 26.63 9.48 -1.23
C LEU A 136 28.06 8.95 -1.51
N SER A 137 28.87 8.76 -0.48
CA SER A 137 30.22 8.20 -0.55
C SER A 137 30.46 7.25 0.61
N ASP A 138 31.52 6.44 0.54
CA ASP A 138 31.98 5.58 1.64
C ASP A 138 30.88 4.69 2.22
N LYS A 139 30.04 4.09 1.35
CA LYS A 139 28.94 3.19 1.73
C LYS A 139 27.88 3.82 2.64
N ASN A 140 27.87 5.16 2.70
CA ASN A 140 26.89 5.96 3.42
C ASN A 140 25.91 6.61 2.45
N GLY A 141 24.72 6.86 2.95
CA GLY A 141 23.67 7.52 2.19
C GLY A 141 22.62 8.12 3.10
N THR A 142 21.59 8.69 2.48
CA THR A 142 20.44 9.29 3.16
C THR A 142 19.17 8.55 2.76
N MET A 143 18.22 8.47 3.67
CA MET A 143 16.92 7.85 3.40
C MET A 143 15.93 8.96 3.02
N ILE A 144 15.25 8.76 1.90
CA ILE A 144 14.29 9.68 1.32
C ILE A 144 12.90 9.04 1.42
N ASP A 145 11.97 9.75 2.06
CA ASP A 145 10.56 9.38 1.99
C ASP A 145 10.01 9.86 0.64
N ILE A 146 9.90 8.93 -0.30
CA ILE A 146 9.47 9.20 -1.68
C ILE A 146 8.05 9.79 -1.76
N PHE A 147 7.23 9.63 -0.70
CA PHE A 147 5.88 10.17 -0.64
C PHE A 147 5.82 11.59 -0.04
N THR A 148 6.87 12.08 0.60
CA THR A 148 6.91 13.47 1.10
C THR A 148 7.91 14.34 0.35
N GLU A 149 9.00 13.73 -0.12
CA GLU A 149 10.08 14.45 -0.81
C GLU A 149 9.95 14.36 -2.33
N THR A 150 9.22 13.36 -2.87
CA THR A 150 8.96 13.19 -4.31
C THR A 150 10.21 13.41 -5.17
N PRO A 151 11.25 12.56 -5.08
CA PRO A 151 12.50 12.78 -5.82
C PRO A 151 12.28 12.81 -7.34
N TRP A 152 13.16 13.50 -8.08
CA TRP A 152 13.22 13.37 -9.54
C TRP A 152 13.79 12.01 -9.91
N CYS A 153 13.25 11.41 -10.97
CA CYS A 153 13.66 10.11 -11.46
C CYS A 153 13.82 10.19 -12.99
N ARG A 154 14.86 9.53 -13.49
CA ARG A 154 15.17 9.44 -14.91
C ARG A 154 15.39 7.99 -15.28
N GLU A 155 14.91 7.63 -16.46
CA GLU A 155 15.15 6.33 -17.10
C GLU A 155 16.08 6.54 -18.30
N GLY A 156 17.10 5.68 -18.43
CA GLY A 156 18.09 5.70 -19.52
C GLY A 156 19.20 4.67 -19.28
N GLU A 157 19.78 4.10 -20.34
CA GLU A 157 20.78 3.03 -20.22
C GLU A 157 22.21 3.55 -20.05
N THR A 158 22.52 4.79 -20.49
CA THR A 158 23.88 5.37 -20.41
C THR A 158 23.91 6.90 -20.25
N GLU A 159 25.03 7.42 -19.71
CA GLU A 159 25.61 8.79 -19.86
C GLU A 159 25.04 9.64 -21.00
N ASP A 160 25.05 9.04 -22.19
CA ASP A 160 25.02 9.69 -23.50
C ASP A 160 23.68 9.53 -24.25
N GLU A 161 22.67 8.92 -23.63
CA GLU A 161 21.33 8.76 -24.20
C GLU A 161 20.33 9.83 -23.72
N ASP A 162 19.27 10.02 -24.51
CA ASP A 162 18.13 10.87 -24.15
C ASP A 162 17.41 10.31 -22.91
N TYR A 163 17.77 10.82 -21.73
CA TYR A 163 17.07 10.50 -20.49
C TYR A 163 15.61 10.92 -20.55
N LEU A 164 14.72 10.00 -20.15
CA LEU A 164 13.31 10.31 -19.94
C LEU A 164 13.08 10.60 -18.46
N ASP A 165 12.67 11.83 -18.14
CA ASP A 165 12.17 12.15 -16.81
C ASP A 165 10.83 11.41 -16.56
N ILE A 166 10.80 10.58 -15.53
CA ILE A 166 9.66 9.73 -15.17
C ILE A 166 9.19 9.98 -13.74
N SER A 167 7.98 9.55 -13.44
CA SER A 167 7.55 9.41 -12.06
C SER A 167 8.25 8.19 -11.43
N ILE A 168 8.82 8.36 -10.23
CA ILE A 168 9.44 7.24 -9.50
C ILE A 168 8.47 6.07 -9.28
N PHE A 169 7.16 6.31 -9.33
CA PHE A 169 6.15 5.26 -9.13
C PHE A 169 5.93 4.38 -10.36
N GLU A 170 6.49 4.73 -11.52
CA GLU A 170 6.44 3.89 -12.72
C GLU A 170 7.26 2.61 -12.58
N VAL A 171 8.32 2.66 -11.75
CA VAL A 171 9.21 1.51 -11.48
C VAL A 171 8.60 0.47 -10.54
N PHE A 172 7.48 0.80 -9.88
CA PHE A 172 6.81 -0.13 -8.98
C PHE A 172 6.13 -1.22 -9.79
N GLU A 173 6.25 -2.47 -9.35
CA GLU A 173 5.55 -3.61 -9.93
C GLU A 173 4.23 -3.89 -9.20
N PRO A 174 3.28 -4.66 -9.79
CA PRO A 174 1.99 -4.94 -9.15
C PRO A 174 2.10 -5.46 -7.70
N ASN A 175 3.11 -6.29 -7.43
CA ASN A 175 3.35 -6.83 -6.10
C ASN A 175 3.81 -5.75 -5.08
N ASP A 176 4.45 -4.68 -5.54
CA ASP A 176 4.83 -3.55 -4.70
C ASP A 176 3.60 -2.77 -4.27
N TRP A 177 2.70 -2.46 -5.23
CA TRP A 177 1.41 -1.85 -4.94
C TRP A 177 0.54 -2.71 -4.00
N LEU A 178 0.53 -4.02 -4.22
CA LEU A 178 -0.20 -4.96 -3.37
C LEU A 178 0.29 -4.93 -1.92
N LYS A 179 1.60 -4.82 -1.69
CA LYS A 179 2.19 -4.96 -0.35
C LYS A 179 2.37 -3.64 0.38
N ILE A 180 2.62 -2.54 -0.32
CA ILE A 180 3.00 -1.27 0.30
C ILE A 180 1.94 -0.77 1.29
N ASP A 181 2.42 -0.38 2.48
CA ASP A 181 1.58 0.12 3.58
C ASP A 181 1.82 1.62 3.86
N ASN A 182 2.90 2.23 3.34
CA ASN A 182 3.21 3.66 3.52
C ASN A 182 2.85 4.55 2.30
N CYS A 183 2.04 4.04 1.37
CA CYS A 183 1.64 4.78 0.17
C CYS A 183 0.77 5.99 0.50
N LYS A 184 1.05 7.12 -0.16
CA LYS A 184 0.20 8.31 -0.17
C LYS A 184 -0.17 8.62 -1.63
N ILE A 185 -1.40 8.29 -2.00
CA ILE A 185 -1.86 8.40 -3.40
C ILE A 185 -1.77 9.83 -3.94
N ASP A 186 -2.02 10.84 -3.10
CA ASP A 186 -1.88 12.25 -3.49
C ASP A 186 -0.45 12.59 -3.92
N SER A 187 0.55 11.98 -3.29
CA SER A 187 1.96 12.15 -3.66
C SER A 187 2.31 11.47 -4.99
N VAL A 188 1.66 10.35 -5.30
CA VAL A 188 1.76 9.69 -6.60
C VAL A 188 1.17 10.57 -7.69
N ILE A 189 0.00 11.16 -7.45
CA ILE A 189 -0.63 12.10 -8.39
C ILE A 189 0.26 13.35 -8.55
N ALA A 190 0.80 13.88 -7.46
CA ALA A 190 1.67 15.05 -7.48
C ALA A 190 2.96 14.82 -8.30
N SER A 191 3.53 13.61 -8.28
CA SER A 191 4.74 13.34 -9.08
C SER A 191 4.45 13.36 -10.58
N TYR A 192 3.28 12.89 -11.03
CA TYR A 192 2.85 13.03 -12.42
C TYR A 192 2.45 14.46 -12.77
N GLN A 193 1.77 15.16 -11.87
CA GLN A 193 1.44 16.57 -12.06
C GLN A 193 2.70 17.40 -12.29
N ARG A 194 3.79 17.10 -11.58
CA ARG A 194 5.07 17.75 -11.79
C ARG A 194 5.62 17.55 -13.20
N LEU A 195 5.45 16.38 -13.82
CA LEU A 195 5.85 16.16 -15.22
C LEU A 195 5.07 17.07 -16.17
N VAL A 196 3.74 17.15 -15.98
CA VAL A 196 2.87 18.05 -16.74
C VAL A 196 3.30 19.51 -16.58
N ASP A 197 3.53 19.96 -15.35
CA ASP A 197 3.90 21.35 -15.05
C ASP A 197 5.24 21.75 -15.70
N ASN A 198 6.13 20.77 -15.92
CA ASN A 198 7.42 20.95 -16.59
C ASN A 198 7.37 20.63 -18.09
N LYS A 199 6.18 20.41 -18.66
CA LYS A 199 5.98 20.09 -20.09
C LYS A 199 6.71 18.80 -20.54
N LEU A 200 6.82 17.84 -19.63
CA LEU A 200 7.42 16.52 -19.87
C LEU A 200 6.34 15.49 -20.23
N LYS A 201 6.76 14.35 -20.77
CA LYS A 201 5.84 13.22 -21.03
C LYS A 201 5.36 12.62 -19.70
N TYR A 202 4.12 12.15 -19.67
CA TYR A 202 3.47 11.57 -18.50
C TYR A 202 2.65 10.31 -18.84
N GLU A 203 2.88 9.72 -20.01
CA GLU A 203 2.17 8.54 -20.53
C GLU A 203 2.34 7.31 -19.60
N GLY A 204 3.39 7.28 -18.77
CA GLY A 204 3.62 6.27 -17.74
C GLY A 204 2.53 6.17 -16.66
N ALA A 205 1.68 7.20 -16.54
CA ALA A 205 0.51 7.17 -15.67
C ALA A 205 -0.45 6.03 -16.04
N ASP A 206 -0.66 5.76 -17.33
CA ASP A 206 -1.53 4.66 -17.78
C ASP A 206 -0.98 3.31 -17.34
N ARG A 207 0.32 3.07 -17.56
CA ARG A 207 0.97 1.82 -17.12
C ARG A 207 0.87 1.64 -15.61
N THR A 208 1.05 2.71 -14.84
CA THR A 208 0.94 2.67 -13.38
C THR A 208 -0.48 2.36 -12.93
N ILE A 209 -1.51 2.94 -13.56
CA ILE A 209 -2.91 2.61 -13.31
C ILE A 209 -3.14 1.11 -13.53
N LEU A 210 -2.69 0.56 -14.67
CA LEU A 210 -2.84 -0.86 -14.98
C LEU A 210 -2.17 -1.74 -13.91
N LYS A 211 -0.95 -1.41 -13.48
CA LYS A 211 -0.24 -2.15 -12.42
C LYS A 211 -0.98 -2.13 -11.08
N ILE A 212 -1.60 -1.01 -10.70
CA ILE A 212 -2.43 -0.91 -9.48
C ILE A 212 -3.70 -1.77 -9.62
N VAL A 213 -4.33 -1.80 -10.79
CA VAL A 213 -5.51 -2.64 -11.03
C VAL A 213 -5.17 -4.13 -10.98
N ILE A 214 -4.02 -4.53 -11.55
CA ILE A 214 -3.51 -5.91 -11.43
C ILE A 214 -3.31 -6.26 -9.95
N ALA A 215 -2.68 -5.37 -9.18
CA ALA A 215 -2.52 -5.56 -7.73
C ALA A 215 -3.87 -5.73 -7.01
N ALA A 216 -4.90 -4.98 -7.41
CA ALA A 216 -6.24 -5.11 -6.86
C ALA A 216 -6.90 -6.45 -7.21
N ASP A 217 -6.70 -6.96 -8.43
CA ASP A 217 -7.20 -8.26 -8.86
C ASP A 217 -6.46 -9.43 -8.17
N MET A 218 -5.22 -9.23 -7.72
CA MET A 218 -4.43 -10.18 -6.92
C MET A 218 -4.77 -10.16 -5.43
N ALA A 219 -5.45 -9.13 -4.93
CA ALA A 219 -5.68 -8.95 -3.50
C ALA A 219 -6.75 -9.92 -2.96
N GLU A 220 -6.36 -10.77 -2.01
CA GLU A 220 -7.27 -11.68 -1.30
C GLU A 220 -8.13 -10.95 -0.26
N ASP A 221 -7.56 -9.94 0.40
CA ASP A 221 -8.27 -9.11 1.37
C ASP A 221 -9.13 -8.05 0.67
N MET A 222 -10.43 -8.05 0.97
CA MET A 222 -11.40 -7.13 0.35
C MET A 222 -11.09 -5.66 0.65
N THR A 223 -10.61 -5.35 1.86
CA THR A 223 -10.27 -3.96 2.24
C THR A 223 -9.09 -3.45 1.42
N LYS A 224 -8.04 -4.28 1.24
CA LYS A 224 -6.88 -3.95 0.40
C LYS A 224 -7.30 -3.83 -1.07
N ARG A 225 -8.15 -4.72 -1.56
CA ARG A 225 -8.70 -4.64 -2.93
C ARG A 225 -9.43 -3.32 -3.17
N GLU A 226 -10.32 -2.92 -2.27
CA GLU A 226 -11.06 -1.66 -2.36
C GLU A 226 -10.13 -0.44 -2.29
N LEU A 227 -9.13 -0.46 -1.41
CA LEU A 227 -8.12 0.59 -1.31
C LEU A 227 -7.34 0.77 -2.62
N LEU A 228 -6.90 -0.34 -3.23
CA LEU A 228 -6.16 -0.32 -4.50
C LEU A 228 -7.03 0.19 -5.66
N LEU A 229 -8.29 -0.24 -5.76
CA LEU A 229 -9.21 0.28 -6.76
C LEU A 229 -9.50 1.77 -6.57
N ASN A 230 -9.58 2.23 -5.31
CA ASN A 230 -9.70 3.65 -5.01
C ASN A 230 -8.46 4.43 -5.47
N TRP A 231 -7.25 3.92 -5.23
CA TRP A 231 -6.01 4.54 -5.71
C TRP A 231 -5.95 4.62 -7.23
N ALA A 232 -6.25 3.50 -7.92
CA ALA A 232 -6.33 3.47 -9.37
C ALA A 232 -7.34 4.50 -9.91
N GLN A 233 -8.52 4.61 -9.28
CA GLN A 233 -9.54 5.58 -9.67
C GLN A 233 -9.08 7.03 -9.46
N CYS A 234 -8.36 7.34 -8.38
CA CYS A 234 -7.85 8.68 -8.12
C CYS A 234 -6.83 9.10 -9.19
N LEU A 235 -5.89 8.21 -9.54
CA LEU A 235 -4.91 8.47 -10.59
C LEU A 235 -5.55 8.51 -11.99
N SER A 236 -6.55 7.67 -12.25
CA SER A 236 -7.32 7.66 -13.50
C SER A 236 -8.12 8.96 -13.70
N ASN A 237 -8.75 9.49 -12.66
CA ASN A 237 -9.42 10.79 -12.71
C ASN A 237 -8.46 11.93 -13.06
N TRP A 238 -7.23 11.89 -12.50
CA TRP A 238 -6.17 12.81 -12.89
C TRP A 238 -5.78 12.61 -14.37
N ASN A 239 -5.59 11.36 -14.81
CA ASN A 239 -5.14 11.06 -16.17
C ASN A 239 -6.16 11.50 -17.23
N LEU A 240 -7.46 11.30 -17.00
CA LEU A 240 -8.54 11.77 -17.89
C LEU A 240 -8.48 13.29 -18.14
N LYS A 241 -8.13 14.08 -17.12
CA LYS A 241 -8.04 15.54 -17.23
C LYS A 241 -6.92 15.98 -18.18
N TYR A 242 -5.80 15.26 -18.23
CA TYR A 242 -4.61 15.68 -18.97
C TYR A 242 -4.40 14.93 -20.29
N SER A 243 -4.90 13.71 -20.44
CA SER A 243 -4.77 12.89 -21.65
C SER A 243 -5.72 13.24 -22.80
N GLN A 244 -6.35 14.43 -22.75
CA GLN A 244 -7.32 14.91 -23.74
C GLN A 244 -8.47 13.92 -24.02
N ASN A 245 -8.84 13.09 -23.05
CA ASN A 245 -9.87 12.05 -23.19
C ASN A 245 -9.57 11.02 -24.30
N SER A 246 -8.30 10.61 -24.44
CA SER A 246 -7.96 9.47 -25.29
C SER A 246 -8.85 8.25 -24.98
N GLU A 247 -9.31 7.55 -26.01
CA GLU A 247 -10.26 6.44 -25.89
C GLU A 247 -9.71 5.32 -25.00
N ILE A 248 -8.40 5.07 -25.04
CA ILE A 248 -7.76 4.07 -24.17
C ILE A 248 -7.82 4.47 -22.70
N VAL A 249 -7.69 5.76 -22.39
CA VAL A 249 -7.75 6.27 -21.01
C VAL A 249 -9.18 6.16 -20.48
N ILE A 250 -10.17 6.41 -21.33
CA ILE A 250 -11.59 6.18 -21.01
C ILE A 250 -11.85 4.70 -20.73
N ILE A 251 -11.35 3.79 -21.59
CA ILE A 251 -11.47 2.35 -21.35
C ILE A 251 -10.80 1.97 -20.03
N ASN A 252 -9.61 2.52 -19.73
CA ASN A 252 -8.88 2.30 -18.48
C ASN A 252 -9.66 2.77 -17.24
N ASP A 253 -10.31 3.93 -17.30
CA ASP A 253 -11.20 4.40 -16.25
C ASP A 253 -12.43 3.48 -16.06
N LEU A 254 -13.09 3.12 -17.16
CA LEU A 254 -14.31 2.31 -17.11
C LEU A 254 -14.03 0.86 -16.65
N GLN A 255 -12.85 0.31 -16.91
CA GLN A 255 -12.48 -1.00 -16.36
C GLN A 255 -12.22 -0.99 -14.85
N ILE A 256 -11.84 0.15 -14.26
CA ILE A 256 -11.75 0.29 -12.81
C ILE A 256 -13.16 0.31 -12.23
N LYS A 257 -14.03 1.15 -12.80
CA LYS A 257 -15.43 1.27 -12.39
C LYS A 257 -16.19 -0.04 -12.49
N SER A 258 -15.95 -0.83 -13.54
CA SER A 258 -16.62 -2.12 -13.75
C SER A 258 -16.27 -3.17 -12.68
N ARG A 259 -15.11 -3.04 -12.02
CA ARG A 259 -14.69 -3.88 -10.88
C ARG A 259 -15.36 -3.49 -9.57
N VAL A 260 -15.76 -2.23 -9.43
CA VAL A 260 -16.42 -1.68 -8.24
C VAL A 260 -17.94 -1.80 -8.34
N ARG A 261 -18.50 -1.58 -9.54
CA ARG A 261 -19.95 -1.59 -9.77
C ARG A 261 -20.29 -1.91 -11.24
N LYS A 262 -21.57 -2.13 -11.51
CA LYS A 262 -22.08 -2.16 -12.89
C LYS A 262 -21.93 -0.76 -13.54
N LEU A 263 -21.52 -0.74 -14.82
CA LEU A 263 -21.50 0.48 -15.63
C LEU A 263 -22.92 0.99 -15.89
N ASN A 264 -23.09 2.31 -15.89
CA ASN A 264 -24.38 2.95 -16.14
C ASN A 264 -24.64 3.16 -17.65
N SER A 265 -25.85 3.57 -18.02
CA SER A 265 -26.24 3.71 -19.45
C SER A 265 -25.33 4.67 -20.23
N LYS A 266 -24.92 5.80 -19.64
CA LYS A 266 -24.02 6.77 -20.29
C LYS A 266 -22.64 6.19 -20.53
N GLU A 267 -22.12 5.42 -19.57
CA GLU A 267 -20.84 4.73 -19.70
C GLU A 267 -20.88 3.64 -20.78
N MET A 268 -21.99 2.89 -20.86
CA MET A 268 -22.21 1.90 -21.91
C MET A 268 -22.35 2.54 -23.30
N GLU A 269 -22.99 3.72 -23.38
CA GLU A 269 -23.09 4.51 -24.60
C GLU A 269 -21.71 5.00 -25.06
N ILE A 270 -20.88 5.51 -24.15
CA ILE A 270 -19.49 5.90 -24.46
C ILE A 270 -18.71 4.72 -25.06
N LEU A 271 -18.77 3.54 -24.44
CA LEU A 271 -18.11 2.33 -24.96
C LEU A 271 -18.64 1.91 -26.33
N SER A 272 -19.95 2.05 -26.55
CA SER A 272 -20.57 1.74 -27.84
C SER A 272 -20.10 2.71 -28.93
N ASN A 273 -19.95 3.99 -28.60
CA ASN A 273 -19.44 5.00 -29.52
C ASN A 273 -17.97 4.76 -29.87
N ILE A 274 -17.12 4.42 -28.90
CA ILE A 274 -15.73 4.01 -29.15
C ILE A 274 -15.72 2.80 -30.09
N LEU A 275 -16.51 1.76 -29.79
CA LEU A 275 -16.59 0.56 -30.61
C LEU A 275 -16.98 0.84 -32.07
N VAL A 276 -17.90 1.77 -32.32
CA VAL A 276 -18.36 2.13 -33.67
C VAL A 276 -17.34 2.99 -34.40
N ASN A 277 -16.70 3.92 -33.71
CA ASN A 277 -15.80 4.90 -34.32
C ASN A 277 -14.38 4.36 -34.55
N SER A 278 -13.93 3.38 -33.77
CA SER A 278 -12.57 2.83 -33.80
C SER A 278 -12.48 1.50 -34.55
N ASN A 279 -13.28 1.30 -35.61
CA ASN A 279 -13.44 0.01 -36.32
C ASN A 279 -12.14 -0.60 -36.88
N ASP A 280 -11.11 0.20 -37.09
CA ASP A 280 -9.76 -0.17 -37.52
C ASP A 280 -8.77 -0.36 -36.37
N ASN A 281 -9.11 0.08 -35.16
CA ASN A 281 -8.32 -0.13 -33.95
C ASN A 281 -8.90 -1.28 -33.12
N TYR A 282 -8.35 -2.48 -33.36
CA TYR A 282 -8.81 -3.70 -32.71
C TYR A 282 -8.56 -3.75 -31.20
N GLU A 283 -7.57 -3.02 -30.68
CA GLU A 283 -7.31 -2.90 -29.25
C GLU A 283 -8.45 -2.16 -28.54
N LEU A 284 -8.88 -1.03 -29.08
CA LEU A 284 -10.00 -0.24 -28.55
C LEU A 284 -11.33 -1.00 -28.68
N CYS A 285 -11.53 -1.68 -29.81
CA CYS A 285 -12.70 -2.51 -30.02
C CYS A 285 -12.76 -3.69 -29.05
N PHE A 286 -11.63 -4.36 -28.81
CA PHE A 286 -11.52 -5.46 -27.84
C PHE A 286 -11.86 -4.97 -26.42
N GLY A 287 -11.17 -3.92 -25.95
CA GLY A 287 -11.40 -3.37 -24.62
C GLY A 287 -12.85 -2.93 -24.41
N SER A 288 -13.44 -2.25 -25.40
CA SER A 288 -14.85 -1.82 -25.35
C SER A 288 -15.81 -3.00 -25.30
N SER A 289 -15.60 -4.02 -26.15
CA SER A 289 -16.44 -5.22 -26.21
C SER A 289 -16.41 -6.00 -24.89
N VAL A 290 -15.25 -6.07 -24.24
CA VAL A 290 -15.09 -6.72 -22.93
C VAL A 290 -15.91 -5.99 -21.86
N LEU A 291 -15.83 -4.66 -21.81
CA LEU A 291 -16.56 -3.85 -20.82
C LEU A 291 -18.07 -3.81 -21.09
N LEU A 292 -18.49 -3.91 -22.36
CA LEU A 292 -19.88 -4.11 -22.76
C LEU A 292 -20.42 -5.51 -22.43
N LYS A 293 -19.55 -6.43 -21.97
CA LYS A 293 -19.86 -7.83 -21.66
C LYS A 293 -20.37 -8.63 -22.87
N SER A 294 -19.89 -8.29 -24.06
CA SER A 294 -20.26 -8.97 -25.30
C SER A 294 -19.17 -9.97 -25.68
N LYS A 295 -19.32 -11.22 -25.24
CA LYS A 295 -18.37 -12.30 -25.55
C LYS A 295 -18.16 -12.50 -27.05
N PRO A 296 -19.20 -12.55 -27.91
CA PRO A 296 -19.00 -12.72 -29.36
C PRO A 296 -18.19 -11.59 -30.00
N GLN A 297 -18.41 -10.34 -29.59
CA GLN A 297 -17.65 -9.20 -30.11
C GLN A 297 -16.21 -9.20 -29.57
N ALA A 298 -16.04 -9.49 -28.27
CA ALA A 298 -14.71 -9.59 -27.66
C ALA A 298 -13.87 -10.68 -28.36
N ASP A 299 -14.45 -11.84 -28.66
CA ASP A 299 -13.77 -12.94 -29.38
C ASP A 299 -13.39 -12.52 -30.81
N LEU A 300 -14.30 -11.84 -31.51
CA LEU A 300 -14.03 -11.34 -32.87
C LEU A 300 -12.82 -10.41 -32.88
N PHE A 301 -12.78 -9.41 -32.00
CA PHE A 301 -11.68 -8.45 -31.96
C PHE A 301 -10.40 -9.06 -31.37
N TRP A 302 -10.51 -9.92 -30.36
CA TRP A 302 -9.38 -10.69 -29.85
C TRP A 302 -8.71 -11.47 -30.97
N ASN A 303 -9.48 -12.19 -31.79
CA ASN A 303 -8.92 -12.99 -32.88
C ASN A 303 -8.25 -12.15 -33.97
N LYS A 304 -8.68 -10.89 -34.17
CA LYS A 304 -8.08 -9.94 -35.11
C LYS A 304 -6.79 -9.30 -34.62
N LEU A 305 -6.50 -9.32 -33.31
CA LEU A 305 -5.20 -8.87 -32.78
C LEU A 305 -4.09 -9.81 -33.28
N ASP A 306 -2.92 -9.23 -33.58
CA ASP A 306 -1.71 -9.99 -33.86
C ASP A 306 -1.21 -10.70 -32.59
N ASN A 307 -0.29 -11.66 -32.77
CA ASN A 307 0.17 -12.49 -31.67
C ASN A 307 0.98 -11.70 -30.62
N GLU A 308 1.77 -10.71 -31.04
CA GLU A 308 2.56 -9.89 -30.11
C GLU A 308 1.65 -9.06 -29.22
N THR A 309 0.63 -8.42 -29.81
CA THR A 309 -0.39 -7.67 -29.07
C THR A 309 -1.17 -8.58 -28.13
N LYS A 310 -1.56 -9.79 -28.55
CA LYS A 310 -2.23 -10.77 -27.68
C LYS A 310 -1.38 -11.13 -26.46
N GLU A 311 -0.10 -11.44 -26.64
CA GLU A 311 0.79 -11.76 -25.52
C GLU A 311 0.90 -10.59 -24.55
N ARG A 312 1.10 -9.36 -25.03
CA ARG A 312 1.13 -8.16 -24.20
C ARG A 312 -0.17 -7.96 -23.40
N TYR A 313 -1.33 -8.22 -24.03
CA TYR A 313 -2.63 -8.02 -23.38
C TYR A 313 -2.93 -9.06 -22.30
N LYS A 314 -2.32 -10.25 -22.32
CA LYS A 314 -2.51 -11.23 -21.24
C LYS A 314 -2.05 -10.70 -19.88
N ASP A 315 -1.06 -9.81 -19.89
CA ASP A 315 -0.57 -9.15 -18.69
C ASP A 315 -1.40 -7.91 -18.29
N PHE A 316 -2.36 -7.50 -19.12
CA PHE A 316 -3.22 -6.36 -18.84
C PHE A 316 -4.48 -6.76 -18.07
N PRO A 317 -4.94 -5.92 -17.13
CA PRO A 317 -6.10 -6.23 -16.29
C PRO A 317 -7.39 -6.42 -17.09
N ILE A 318 -7.53 -5.83 -18.29
CA ILE A 318 -8.71 -6.03 -19.13
C ILE A 318 -8.88 -7.50 -19.56
N TYR A 319 -7.77 -8.24 -19.73
CA TYR A 319 -7.81 -9.65 -20.10
C TYR A 319 -8.40 -10.53 -18.99
N THR A 320 -8.15 -10.18 -17.71
CA THR A 320 -8.80 -10.83 -16.57
C THR A 320 -10.33 -10.69 -16.62
N LEU A 321 -10.86 -9.57 -17.12
CA LEU A 321 -12.31 -9.40 -17.31
C LEU A 321 -12.81 -10.21 -18.50
N TYR A 322 -12.07 -10.23 -19.61
CA TYR A 322 -12.38 -11.04 -20.79
C TYR A 322 -12.50 -12.53 -20.47
N MET A 323 -11.57 -13.08 -19.69
CA MET A 323 -11.59 -14.49 -19.28
C MET A 323 -12.79 -14.86 -18.37
N LYS A 324 -13.47 -13.87 -17.79
CA LYS A 324 -14.67 -14.05 -16.97
C LYS A 324 -15.98 -13.90 -17.76
N LEU A 325 -15.91 -13.55 -19.04
CA LEU A 325 -17.09 -13.48 -19.90
C LEU A 325 -17.61 -14.89 -20.19
N SER A 326 -18.92 -15.05 -20.10
CA SER A 326 -19.65 -16.30 -20.36
C SER A 326 -20.09 -16.40 -21.82
#